data_AF-A0A384K6P7-F1
#
_entry.id   AF-A0A384K6P7-F1
#
_cell.length_a   1.000
_cell.length_b   1.000
_cell.length_c   1.000
_cell.angle_alpha   90.00
_cell.angle_beta   90.00
_cell.angle_gamma   90.00
#
_symmetry.space_group_name_H-M   'P 1'
#
loop_
_entity.id
_entity.type
_entity.pdbx_description
1 polymer ?
#
loop_
_entity_poly.entity_id
_entity_poly.type
_entity_poly.pdbx_seq_one_letter_code
_entity_poly.pdbx_strand_id
1 'polypeptide(L)'
;MASILKWARSATRRKPSPPLRFPTTGYELISDAQPLDEEQIEGFKRGLYYPVNIGDMLMSKYQVVGKLGYGVMSTVWLARNLLIREIRTASSG
;
A
#
# COMPACT_ATOMS: atom_id res chain seq x y z
N MET A 1 -16.09 -20.68 -34.34
CA MET A 1 -17.01 -20.05 -33.36
C MET A 1 -16.31 -19.82 -32.01
N ALA A 2 -15.34 -18.89 -31.93
CA ALA A 2 -14.52 -18.67 -30.71
C ALA A 2 -14.40 -17.19 -30.30
N SER A 3 -15.33 -16.34 -30.76
CA SER A 3 -15.27 -14.88 -30.54
C SER A 3 -16.12 -14.44 -29.32
N ILE A 4 -17.16 -15.20 -28.97
CA ILE A 4 -18.19 -14.77 -28.01
C ILE A 4 -17.69 -14.87 -26.55
N LEU A 5 -16.77 -15.80 -26.25
CA LEU A 5 -16.25 -16.02 -24.89
C LEU A 5 -15.23 -14.96 -24.42
N LYS A 6 -14.59 -14.22 -25.34
CA LYS A 6 -13.56 -13.22 -24.97
C LYS A 6 -14.17 -11.93 -24.40
N TRP A 7 -15.36 -11.55 -24.86
CA TRP A 7 -16.04 -10.33 -24.42
C TRP A 7 -16.62 -10.46 -23.00
N ALA A 8 -17.15 -11.64 -22.68
CA ALA A 8 -17.70 -11.95 -21.35
C ALA A 8 -16.66 -11.85 -20.22
N ARG A 9 -15.36 -12.10 -20.51
CA ARG A 9 -14.27 -11.93 -19.55
C ARG A 9 -13.83 -10.47 -19.35
N SER A 10 -14.09 -9.59 -20.32
CA SER A 10 -13.77 -8.16 -20.19
C SER A 10 -14.77 -7.44 -19.28
N ALA A 11 -16.04 -7.87 -19.33
CA ALA A 11 -17.13 -7.30 -18.55
C ALA A 11 -17.02 -7.53 -17.03
N THR A 12 -16.15 -8.44 -16.58
CA THR A 12 -15.88 -8.70 -15.15
C THR A 12 -14.62 -7.98 -14.64
N ARG A 13 -13.93 -7.19 -15.47
CA ARG A 13 -12.85 -6.32 -15.00
C ARG A 13 -13.44 -5.21 -14.13
N ARG A 14 -13.46 -5.44 -12.82
CA ARG A 14 -13.67 -4.36 -11.86
C ARG A 14 -12.61 -3.27 -12.11
N LYS A 15 -13.02 -2.01 -12.12
CA LYS A 15 -12.12 -0.88 -12.38
C LYS A 15 -11.14 -0.73 -11.20
N PRO A 16 -9.90 -0.22 -11.44
CA PRO A 16 -9.02 0.19 -10.37
C PRO A 16 -9.75 1.08 -9.36
N SER A 17 -9.49 0.85 -8.08
CA SER A 17 -10.09 1.69 -7.04
C SER A 17 -9.38 3.05 -7.02
N PRO A 18 -10.10 4.18 -6.88
CA PRO A 18 -9.44 5.46 -6.67
C PRO A 18 -8.67 5.44 -5.33
N PRO A 19 -7.53 6.15 -5.25
CA PRO A 19 -6.83 6.39 -3.98
C PRO A 19 -7.75 7.03 -2.96
N LEU A 20 -7.60 6.66 -1.69
CA LEU A 20 -8.26 7.30 -0.56
C LEU A 20 -7.71 8.72 -0.38
N ARG A 21 -8.59 9.63 0.05
CA ARG A 21 -8.20 10.94 0.55
C ARG A 21 -8.20 10.88 2.07
N PHE A 22 -7.06 11.15 2.68
CA PHE A 22 -6.94 11.21 4.13
C PHE A 22 -7.29 12.62 4.60
N PRO A 23 -8.03 12.76 5.72
CA PRO A 23 -8.20 14.05 6.36
C PRO A 23 -6.82 14.54 6.86
N THR A 24 -6.52 15.82 6.66
CA THR A 24 -5.29 16.46 7.14
C THR A 24 -5.49 17.19 8.47
N THR A 25 -6.71 17.18 9.00
CA THR A 25 -7.12 17.89 10.22
C THR A 25 -8.15 17.06 10.99
N GLY A 26 -8.39 17.40 12.26
CA GLY A 26 -9.38 16.72 13.09
C GLY A 26 -8.82 15.56 13.93
N TYR A 27 -7.49 15.48 14.03
CA TYR A 27 -6.77 14.61 14.94
C TYR A 27 -5.75 15.43 15.73
N GLU A 28 -5.40 14.96 16.91
CA GLU A 28 -4.32 15.54 17.72
C GLU A 28 -2.97 15.18 17.08
N LEU A 29 -2.13 16.19 16.86
CA LEU A 29 -0.79 15.99 16.33
C LEU A 29 0.16 15.66 17.49
N ILE A 30 0.88 14.55 17.37
CA ILE A 30 1.99 14.25 18.28
C ILE A 30 3.16 15.16 17.89
N SER A 31 3.79 15.79 18.88
CA SER A 31 4.93 16.68 18.65
C SER A 31 6.15 15.91 18.14
N ASP A 32 6.77 16.40 17.07
CA ASP A 32 8.03 15.88 16.52
C ASP A 32 9.24 16.12 17.44
N ALA A 33 9.05 16.79 18.58
CA ALA A 33 10.11 17.09 19.54
C ALA A 33 10.65 15.85 20.27
N GLN A 34 9.85 14.78 20.36
CA GLN A 34 10.30 13.51 20.93
C GLN A 34 10.37 12.42 19.84
N PRO A 35 11.54 11.79 19.65
CA PRO A 35 11.67 10.71 18.69
C PRO A 35 10.80 9.53 19.12
N LEU A 36 10.08 8.95 18.16
CA LEU A 36 9.35 7.71 18.37
C LEU A 36 10.34 6.58 18.69
N ASP A 37 9.87 5.52 19.33
CA ASP A 37 10.70 4.36 19.69
C ASP A 37 11.49 3.81 18.48
N GLU A 38 10.92 3.87 17.28
CA GLU A 38 11.59 3.49 16.03
C GLU A 38 12.82 4.32 15.71
N GLU A 39 12.70 5.62 15.88
CA GLU A 39 13.72 6.60 15.52
C GLU A 39 14.89 6.56 16.50
N GLN A 40 14.71 5.92 17.65
CA GLN A 40 15.77 5.67 18.61
C GLN A 40 16.73 4.57 18.14
N ILE A 41 16.31 3.71 17.19
CA ILE A 41 17.18 2.69 16.59
C ILE A 41 18.24 3.38 15.73
N GLU A 42 19.51 3.09 15.96
CA GLU A 42 20.62 3.73 15.22
C GLU A 42 20.48 3.58 13.70
N GLY A 43 19.97 2.45 13.22
CA GLY A 43 19.74 2.23 11.79
C GLY A 43 18.75 3.23 11.18
N PHE A 44 17.75 3.68 11.95
CA PHE A 44 16.78 4.69 11.50
C PHE A 44 17.45 6.06 11.36
N LYS A 45 18.22 6.47 12.36
CA LYS A 45 18.99 7.73 12.35
C LYS A 45 20.02 7.79 11.22
N ARG A 46 20.59 6.64 10.83
CA ARG A 46 21.55 6.53 9.73
C ARG A 46 20.89 6.56 8.34
N GLY A 47 19.56 6.69 8.26
CA GLY A 47 18.83 6.72 7.00
C GLY A 47 18.80 5.37 6.26
N LEU A 48 18.97 4.26 6.98
CA LEU A 48 18.98 2.92 6.38
C LEU A 48 17.58 2.40 6.03
N TYR A 49 16.53 3.13 6.41
CA TYR A 49 15.15 2.79 6.12
C TYR A 49 14.60 3.69 5.03
N TYR A 50 13.73 3.12 4.21
CA TYR A 50 12.97 3.88 3.23
C TYR A 50 11.90 4.72 3.95
N PRO A 51 11.87 6.05 3.77
CA PRO A 51 10.83 6.89 4.36
C PRO A 51 9.48 6.61 3.70
N VAL A 52 8.44 6.46 4.51
CA VAL A 52 7.07 6.19 4.05
C VAL A 52 6.08 7.01 4.86
N ASN A 53 5.15 7.66 4.18
CA ASN A 53 4.05 8.43 4.77
C ASN A 53 2.70 7.79 4.46
N ILE A 54 1.71 8.06 5.31
CA ILE A 54 0.31 7.70 5.02
C ILE A 54 -0.12 8.43 3.74
N GLY A 55 -0.70 7.69 2.80
CA GLY A 55 -1.10 8.20 1.49
C GLY A 55 -0.10 7.95 0.36
N ASP A 56 1.14 7.56 0.67
CA ASP A 56 2.15 7.28 -0.35
C ASP A 56 1.71 6.16 -1.31
N MET A 57 2.11 6.30 -2.57
CA MET A 57 1.82 5.36 -3.65
C MET A 57 3.03 4.52 -3.99
N LEU A 58 3.03 3.26 -3.53
CA LEU A 58 4.09 2.30 -3.84
C LEU A 58 3.76 1.54 -5.13
N MET A 59 4.72 1.54 -6.06
CA MET A 59 4.61 0.89 -7.39
C MET A 59 3.33 1.28 -8.17
N SER A 60 2.82 2.50 -7.94
CA SER A 60 1.57 2.99 -8.54
C SER A 60 0.34 2.06 -8.31
N LYS A 61 0.41 1.20 -7.29
CA LYS A 61 -0.57 0.12 -7.05
C LYS A 61 -1.03 0.06 -5.61
N TYR A 62 -0.14 0.28 -4.66
CA TYR A 62 -0.44 0.14 -3.24
C TYR A 62 -0.40 1.50 -2.59
N GLN A 63 -1.54 1.92 -2.05
CA GLN A 63 -1.61 3.15 -1.27
C GLN A 63 -1.39 2.81 0.21
N VAL A 64 -0.42 3.44 0.84
CA VAL A 64 -0.17 3.27 2.27
C VAL A 64 -1.32 3.86 3.08
N VAL A 65 -1.84 3.10 4.05
CA VAL A 65 -2.98 3.52 4.89
C VAL A 65 -2.63 3.61 6.38
N GLY A 66 -1.54 2.98 6.82
CA GLY A 66 -1.10 3.02 8.21
C GLY A 66 0.14 2.17 8.46
N LYS A 67 0.84 2.47 9.57
CA LYS A 67 2.00 1.70 10.03
C LYS A 67 1.52 0.55 10.91
N LEU A 68 2.07 -0.65 10.70
CA LEU A 68 1.78 -1.83 11.51
C LEU A 68 2.89 -2.15 12.51
N GLY A 69 4.13 -1.76 12.20
CA GLY A 69 5.26 -1.97 13.11
C GLY A 69 6.60 -1.74 12.45
N TYR A 70 7.65 -2.08 13.19
CA TYR A 70 9.04 -1.91 12.83
C TYR A 70 9.90 -2.95 13.53
N GLY A 71 11.11 -3.16 13.01
CA GLY A 71 12.15 -3.96 13.63
C GLY A 71 13.51 -3.47 13.15
N VAL A 72 14.58 -4.17 13.53
CA VAL A 72 15.99 -3.77 13.31
C VAL A 72 16.37 -3.53 11.84
N MET A 73 15.65 -4.13 10.88
CA MET A 73 15.96 -4.01 9.45
C MET A 73 14.74 -3.71 8.58
N SER A 74 13.54 -3.59 9.15
CA SER A 74 12.32 -3.44 8.35
C SER A 74 11.27 -2.57 9.03
N THR A 75 10.44 -1.94 8.21
CA THR A 75 9.18 -1.33 8.62
C THR A 75 8.04 -2.06 7.92
N VAL A 76 6.93 -2.22 8.63
CA VAL A 76 5.75 -2.93 8.12
C VAL A 76 4.61 -1.93 8.00
N TRP A 77 4.05 -1.83 6.80
CA TRP A 77 2.98 -0.89 6.48
C TRP A 77 1.76 -1.63 5.94
N LEU A 78 0.58 -1.24 6.42
CA LEU A 78 -0.67 -1.63 5.80
C LEU A 78 -0.88 -0.78 4.55
N ALA A 79 -1.16 -1.44 3.42
CA ALA A 79 -1.43 -0.75 2.17
C ALA A 79 -2.67 -1.33 1.46
N ARG A 80 -3.45 -0.45 0.85
CA ARG A 80 -4.61 -0.78 0.03
C ARG A 80 -4.16 -1.01 -1.40
N ASN A 81 -4.44 -2.20 -1.95
CA ASN A 81 -4.21 -2.49 -3.36
C ASN A 81 -5.31 -1.84 -4.23
N LEU A 82 -4.91 -0.96 -5.15
CA LEU A 82 -5.81 -0.28 -6.08
C LEU A 82 -6.02 -1.07 -7.39
N LEU A 83 -5.17 -2.05 -7.70
CA LEU A 83 -5.26 -2.87 -8.91
C LEU A 83 -5.77 -4.28 -8.61
N ILE A 84 -6.58 -4.80 -9.53
CA ILE A 84 -7.22 -6.10 -9.36
C ILE A 84 -6.31 -7.21 -9.85
N ARG A 85 -6.22 -8.27 -9.06
CA ARG A 85 -5.57 -9.51 -9.50
C ARG A 85 -6.44 -10.15 -10.58
N GLU A 86 -5.91 -10.32 -11.80
CA GLU A 86 -6.41 -11.38 -12.67
C GLU A 86 -6.16 -12.70 -11.93
N ILE A 87 -7.22 -13.33 -11.41
CA ILE A 87 -7.13 -14.71 -10.96
C ILE A 87 -6.97 -15.54 -12.23
N ARG A 88 -5.72 -15.83 -12.60
CA ARG A 88 -5.41 -16.81 -13.64
C ARG A 88 -5.63 -18.18 -13.02
N THR A 89 -6.82 -18.73 -13.20
CA THR A 89 -7.02 -20.16 -13.05
C THR A 89 -6.20 -20.84 -14.15
N ALA A 90 -5.02 -21.34 -13.80
CA ALA A 90 -4.32 -22.28 -14.65
C ALA A 90 -5.13 -23.59 -14.63
N SER A 91 -6.06 -23.75 -15.56
CA SER A 91 -6.54 -25.07 -15.93
C SER A 91 -5.50 -25.67 -16.86
N SER A 92 -4.58 -26.45 -16.30
CA SER A 92 -3.84 -27.45 -17.06
C SER A 92 -4.85 -28.42 -17.64
N GLY A 93 -4.96 -28.44 -18.97
CA GLY A 93 -5.55 -29.56 -19.71
C GLY A 93 -4.52 -30.64 -19.94
#